data_AF-A0A0D6M5N5-F1
#
_entry.id   AF-A0A0D6M5N5-F1
#
_cell.length_a   1.000
_cell.length_b   1.000
_cell.length_c   1.000
_cell.angle_alpha   90.00
_cell.angle_beta   90.00
_cell.angle_gamma   90.00
#
_symmetry.space_group_name_H-M   'P 1'
#
loop_
_entity.id
_entity.type
_entity.pdbx_description
1 polymer ?
#
loop_
_entity_poly.entity_id
_entity_poly.type
_entity_poly.pdbx_seq_one_letter_code
_entity_poly.pdbx_strand_id
1 'polypeptide(L)'
;MQIVGSQEKNDFGDLLLYLLYSPNEQKLYVTVAKAYNLRPMDITGASDPYVKVEQVYRGKRVKLRKSTCKRANLNPVYHETLEYDLPLNQVAETNFLVQVMDWDSHDKE
;
A
#
# COMPACT_ATOMS: atom_id res chain seq x y z
N MET A 1 3.21 -8.79 -14.25
CA MET A 1 2.94 -7.57 -13.45
C MET A 1 4.25 -6.82 -13.35
N GLN A 2 4.35 -5.63 -13.93
CA GLN A 2 5.51 -4.77 -13.77
C GLN A 2 5.27 -3.82 -12.61
N ILE A 3 6.22 -3.71 -11.68
CA ILE A 3 6.20 -2.68 -10.66
C ILE A 3 6.74 -1.42 -11.34
N VAL A 4 5.86 -0.46 -11.61
CA VAL A 4 6.24 0.84 -12.17
C VAL A 4 6.47 1.80 -10.99
N GLY A 5 7.73 1.97 -10.60
CA GLY A 5 8.17 2.96 -9.61
C GLY A 5 9.24 3.88 -10.21
N SER A 6 9.47 5.06 -9.61
CA SER A 6 10.61 5.90 -10.04
C SER A 6 11.92 5.15 -9.76
N GLN A 7 12.80 5.06 -10.76
CA GLN A 7 14.13 4.46 -10.61
C GLN A 7 15.12 5.36 -9.85
N GLU A 8 14.72 6.59 -9.55
CA GLU A 8 15.51 7.50 -8.71
C GLU A 8 15.46 7.05 -7.25
N LYS A 9 16.65 6.98 -6.62
CA LYS A 9 16.77 6.75 -5.18
C LYS A 9 16.19 7.98 -4.47
N ASN A 10 14.97 7.83 -3.96
CA ASN A 10 14.33 8.86 -3.16
C ASN A 10 14.47 8.52 -1.67
N ASP A 11 14.44 9.53 -0.80
CA ASP A 11 14.66 9.40 0.64
C ASP A 11 13.40 8.99 1.44
N PHE A 12 12.38 8.45 0.77
CA PHE A 12 11.07 8.15 1.38
C PHE A 12 10.97 6.80 2.10
N GLY A 13 11.98 5.95 1.98
CA GLY A 13 12.02 4.61 2.58
C GLY A 13 11.51 3.49 1.67
N ASP A 14 11.51 2.27 2.23
CA ASP A 14 11.19 1.04 1.52
C ASP A 14 9.91 0.38 2.07
N LEU A 15 9.10 -0.21 1.20
CA LEU A 15 7.91 -0.98 1.59
C LEU A 15 8.02 -2.43 1.09
N LEU A 16 7.90 -3.39 2.00
CA LEU A 16 7.83 -4.81 1.69
C LEU A 16 6.38 -5.29 1.60
N LEU A 17 6.03 -5.85 0.45
CA LEU A 17 4.73 -6.44 0.16
C LEU A 17 4.89 -7.88 -0.32
N TYR A 18 3.88 -8.70 -0.03
CA TYR A 18 3.71 -10.00 -0.68
C TYR A 18 2.41 -10.02 -1.49
N LEU A 19 2.47 -10.65 -2.66
CA LEU A 19 1.31 -10.80 -3.55
C LEU A 19 1.05 -12.29 -3.74
N LEU A 20 -0.18 -12.72 -3.45
CA LEU A 20 -0.63 -14.09 -3.69
C LEU A 20 -1.92 -14.03 -4.51
N TYR A 21 -1.91 -14.63 -5.69
CA TYR A 21 -3.11 -14.77 -6.51
C TYR A 21 -3.67 -16.19 -6.38
N SER A 22 -4.96 -16.31 -6.09
CA SER A 22 -5.71 -17.57 -6.05
C SER A 22 -6.62 -17.65 -7.28
N PRO A 23 -6.27 -18.42 -8.32
CA PRO A 23 -7.11 -18.56 -9.52
C PRO A 23 -8.48 -19.19 -9.22
N ASN A 24 -8.52 -20.12 -8.27
CA ASN A 24 -9.74 -20.82 -7.87
C ASN A 24 -10.75 -19.88 -7.20
N GLU A 25 -10.25 -18.99 -6.34
CA GLU A 25 -11.08 -17.99 -5.66
C GLU A 25 -11.26 -16.71 -6.48
N GLN A 26 -10.50 -16.56 -7.58
CA GLN A 26 -10.43 -15.33 -8.36
C GLN A 26 -10.11 -14.10 -7.50
N LYS A 27 -9.11 -14.26 -6.61
CA LYS A 27 -8.71 -13.22 -5.64
C LYS A 27 -7.22 -12.94 -5.66
N LEU A 28 -6.87 -11.69 -5.42
CA LEU A 28 -5.52 -11.25 -5.08
C LEU A 28 -5.47 -10.88 -3.59
N TYR A 29 -4.51 -11.48 -2.88
CA TYR A 29 -4.16 -11.17 -1.51
C TYR A 29 -2.89 -10.31 -1.54
N VAL A 30 -3.01 -9.08 -1.03
CA VAL A 30 -1.90 -8.14 -0.90
C VAL A 30 -1.53 -8.05 0.57
N THR A 31 -0.44 -8.70 0.98
CA THR A 31 0.05 -8.61 2.35
C THR A 31 0.99 -7.44 2.49
N VAL A 32 0.59 -6.44 3.26
CA VAL A 32 1.45 -5.36 3.73
C VAL A 32 2.28 -5.90 4.89
N ALA A 33 3.57 -6.15 4.65
CA ALA A 33 4.42 -6.79 5.65
C ALA A 33 5.01 -5.74 6.61
N LYS A 34 5.89 -4.88 6.11
CA LYS A 34 6.58 -3.84 6.87
C LYS A 34 7.10 -2.74 5.95
N ALA A 35 7.38 -1.58 6.51
CA ALA A 35 8.19 -0.56 5.87
C ALA A 35 9.48 -0.32 6.67
N TYR A 36 10.48 0.29 6.02
CA TYR A 36 11.79 0.51 6.59
C TYR A 36 12.32 1.89 6.19
N ASN A 37 12.94 2.58 7.14
CA ASN A 37 13.53 3.91 6.95
C ASN A 37 12.58 4.91 6.27
N LEU A 38 11.32 4.95 6.70
CA LEU A 38 10.39 5.95 6.20
C LEU A 38 10.91 7.35 6.54
N ARG A 39 10.68 8.29 5.62
CA ARG A 39 10.98 9.70 5.86
C ARG A 39 10.11 10.23 7.00
N PRO A 40 10.69 10.94 7.99
CA PRO A 40 9.89 11.69 8.94
C PRO A 40 9.14 12.81 8.24
N MET A 41 7.82 12.85 8.36
CA MET A 41 6.99 13.91 7.79
C MET A 41 6.46 14.87 8.86
N ASP A 42 6.43 14.45 10.13
CA ASP A 42 6.01 15.29 11.24
C ASP A 42 7.14 16.15 11.80
N ILE A 43 6.78 17.30 12.40
CA ILE A 43 7.70 18.19 13.13
C ILE A 43 8.40 17.45 14.29
N THR A 44 7.77 16.41 14.82
CA THR A 44 8.32 15.56 15.90
C THR A 44 9.50 14.69 15.44
N GLY A 45 9.78 14.63 14.14
CA GLY A 45 10.80 13.75 13.58
C GLY A 45 10.33 12.30 13.46
N ALA A 46 9.02 12.06 13.46
CA ALA A 46 8.39 10.76 13.22
C ALA A 46 7.34 10.84 12.09
N SER A 47 6.61 9.75 11.91
CA SER A 47 5.40 9.66 11.09
C SER A 47 4.45 8.64 11.72
N ASP A 48 3.17 8.75 11.41
CA ASP A 48 2.07 7.85 11.74
C ASP A 48 1.67 6.99 10.51
N PRO A 49 2.55 6.16 9.94
CA PRO A 49 2.33 5.61 8.61
C PRO A 49 1.22 4.56 8.53
N TYR A 50 0.47 4.62 7.44
CA TYR A 50 -0.42 3.55 6.97
C TYR A 50 -0.26 3.34 5.46
N VAL A 51 -0.61 2.15 4.97
CA VAL A 51 -0.53 1.81 3.56
C VAL A 51 -1.92 1.83 2.93
N LYS A 52 -2.07 2.61 1.87
CA LYS A 52 -3.26 2.71 1.04
C LYS A 52 -3.05 1.88 -0.23
N VAL A 53 -3.96 0.96 -0.52
CA VAL A 53 -3.91 0.12 -1.73
C VAL A 53 -5.21 0.25 -2.52
N GLU A 54 -5.11 0.80 -3.73
CA GLU A 54 -6.23 1.05 -4.65
C GLU A 54 -6.17 0.10 -5.85
N GLN A 55 -7.22 -0.69 -6.03
CA GLN A 55 -7.44 -1.45 -7.26
C GLN A 55 -8.01 -0.51 -8.33
N VAL A 56 -7.39 -0.52 -9.50
CA VAL A 56 -7.75 0.30 -10.66
C VAL A 56 -8.01 -0.62 -11.85
N TYR A 57 -9.24 -0.69 -12.33
CA TYR A 57 -9.61 -1.50 -13.49
C TYR A 57 -9.98 -0.59 -14.66
N ARG A 58 -9.34 -0.78 -15.82
CA ARG A 58 -9.53 0.07 -17.02
C ARG A 58 -9.46 1.58 -16.72
N GLY A 59 -8.49 1.96 -15.89
CA GLY A 59 -8.26 3.35 -15.49
C GLY A 59 -9.22 3.91 -14.43
N LYS A 60 -10.20 3.13 -13.96
CA LYS A 60 -11.14 3.55 -12.91
C LYS A 60 -10.81 2.91 -11.57
N ARG A 61 -10.78 3.69 -10.50
CA ARG A 61 -10.64 3.18 -9.13
C ARG A 61 -11.88 2.36 -8.78
N VAL A 62 -11.70 1.11 -8.38
CA VAL A 62 -12.82 0.19 -8.07
C VAL A 62 -12.88 -0.18 -6.59
N LYS A 63 -11.74 -0.33 -5.91
CA LYS A 63 -11.70 -0.75 -4.51
C LYS A 63 -10.50 -0.13 -3.80
N LEU A 64 -10.75 0.50 -2.66
CA LEU A 64 -9.72 1.02 -1.76
C LEU A 64 -9.72 0.21 -0.47
N ARG A 65 -8.53 -0.20 -0.01
CA ARG A 65 -8.28 -0.71 1.34
C ARG A 65 -7.09 0.02 1.95
N LYS A 66 -7.05 0.05 3.28
CA LYS A 66 -5.97 0.66 4.06
C LYS A 66 -5.51 -0.34 5.12
N SER A 67 -4.23 -0.34 5.45
CA SER A 67 -3.73 -0.99 6.66
C SER A 67 -4.12 -0.19 7.91
N THR A 68 -3.85 -0.74 9.09
CA THR A 68 -3.82 0.05 10.32
C THR A 68 -2.71 1.10 10.25
N CYS A 69 -2.96 2.23 10.91
CA CYS A 69 -1.95 3.26 11.14
C CYS A 69 -1.07 2.87 12.33
N LYS A 70 0.25 3.04 12.19
CA LYS A 70 1.23 2.81 13.27
C LYS A 70 1.77 4.17 13.71
N ARG A 71 1.51 4.56 14.96
CA ARG A 71 1.89 5.89 15.44
C ARG A 71 3.40 6.04 15.67
N ALA A 72 3.95 7.20 15.34
CA ALA A 72 5.31 7.65 15.56
C ALA A 72 6.37 6.57 15.24
N ASN A 73 6.26 5.94 14.07
CA ASN A 73 7.05 4.76 13.72
C ASN A 73 7.53 4.80 12.26
N LEU A 74 8.84 4.99 12.06
CA LEU A 74 9.47 5.00 10.72
C LEU A 74 9.84 3.60 10.19
N ASN A 75 9.64 2.55 10.99
CA ASN A 75 9.90 1.15 10.65
C ASN A 75 8.69 0.26 11.00
N PRO A 76 7.49 0.59 10.51
CA PRO A 76 6.27 -0.06 10.92
C PRO A 76 6.23 -1.52 10.44
N VAL A 77 5.73 -2.41 11.30
CA VAL A 77 5.41 -3.80 10.96
C VAL A 77 3.89 -3.94 10.98
N TYR A 78 3.32 -4.32 9.85
CA TYR A 78 1.87 -4.44 9.66
C TYR A 78 1.42 -5.90 9.74
N HIS A 79 1.98 -6.77 8.89
CA HIS A 79 1.51 -8.15 8.67
C HIS A 79 0.01 -8.25 8.37
N GLU A 80 -0.52 -7.30 7.61
CA GLU A 80 -1.95 -7.22 7.29
C GLU A 80 -2.19 -7.65 5.85
N THR A 81 -3.16 -8.53 5.63
CA THR A 81 -3.56 -8.98 4.29
C THR A 81 -4.82 -8.27 3.83
N LEU A 82 -4.73 -7.61 2.68
CA LEU A 82 -5.83 -6.90 2.02
C LEU A 82 -6.32 -7.74 0.84
N GLU A 83 -7.62 -8.06 0.83
CA GLU A 83 -8.23 -8.93 -0.18
C GLU A 83 -8.96 -8.17 -1.29
N TYR A 84 -8.68 -8.57 -2.53
CA TYR A 84 -9.27 -7.99 -3.73
C TYR A 84 -9.83 -9.07 -4.65
N ASP A 85 -11.04 -8.85 -5.13
CA ASP A 85 -11.65 -9.68 -6.15
C ASP A 85 -10.98 -9.34 -7.48
N LEU A 86 -10.40 -10.36 -8.12
CA LEU A 86 -9.65 -10.22 -9.36
C LEU A 86 -9.89 -11.44 -10.27
N PRO A 87 -10.99 -11.41 -11.04
CA PRO A 87 -11.26 -12.40 -12.08
C PRO A 87 -10.08 -12.53 -13.05
N LEU A 88 -9.78 -13.77 -13.49
CA LEU A 88 -8.62 -14.06 -14.33
C LEU A 88 -8.62 -13.24 -15.63
N ASN A 89 -9.80 -13.01 -16.22
CA ASN A 89 -9.98 -12.21 -17.44
C ASN A 89 -9.80 -10.70 -17.22
N GLN A 90 -9.70 -10.21 -15.98
CA GLN A 90 -9.50 -8.80 -15.66
C GLN A 90 -8.06 -8.48 -15.23
N VAL A 91 -7.22 -9.50 -15.00
CA VAL A 91 -5.85 -9.35 -14.48
C VAL A 91 -5.02 -8.41 -15.36
N ALA A 92 -5.07 -8.56 -16.67
CA ALA A 92 -4.26 -7.78 -17.61
C ALA A 92 -4.61 -6.28 -17.64
N GLU A 93 -5.83 -5.92 -17.26
CA GLU A 93 -6.36 -4.55 -17.31
C GLU A 93 -6.50 -3.92 -15.90
N THR A 94 -6.09 -4.67 -14.87
CA THR A 94 -6.11 -4.23 -13.48
C THR A 94 -4.71 -3.80 -13.04
N ASN A 95 -4.65 -2.63 -12.41
CA ASN A 95 -3.46 -2.11 -11.75
C ASN A 95 -3.75 -1.93 -10.26
N PHE A 96 -2.70 -1.96 -9.45
CA PHE A 96 -2.77 -1.65 -8.03
C PHE A 96 -1.87 -0.46 -7.75
N LEU A 97 -2.45 0.63 -7.26
CA LEU A 97 -1.72 1.79 -6.76
C LEU A 97 -1.51 1.61 -5.26
N VAL A 98 -0.25 1.56 -4.85
CA VAL A 98 0.16 1.44 -3.45
C VAL A 98 0.83 2.73 -3.01
N GLN A 99 0.41 3.27 -1.87
CA GLN A 99 0.95 4.51 -1.31
C GLN A 99 1.16 4.33 0.19
N VAL A 100 2.34 4.68 0.69
CA VAL A 100 2.56 4.90 2.12
C VAL A 100 2.13 6.33 2.41
N MET A 101 1.23 6.50 3.36
CA MET A 101 0.66 7.78 3.76
C MET A 101 1.01 8.04 5.21
N ASP A 102 1.21 9.31 5.57
CA ASP A 102 1.23 9.72 6.96
C ASP A 102 -0.20 10.06 7.43
N TRP A 103 -0.54 9.70 8.67
CA TRP A 103 -1.83 10.07 9.27
C TRP A 103 -1.64 11.30 10.15
N ASP A 104 -2.09 12.46 9.69
CA ASP A 104 -2.11 13.66 10.52
C ASP A 104 -3.38 13.72 11.38
N SER A 105 -3.23 13.90 12.69
CA SER A 105 -4.37 14.17 13.58
C SER A 105 -5.01 15.55 13.35
N HIS A 106 -4.32 16.45 12.64
CA HIS A 106 -4.80 17.79 12.29
C HIS A 106 -5.66 17.81 11.01
N ASP A 107 -5.81 16.69 10.29
CA ASP A 107 -6.69 16.54 9.12
C ASP A 107 -8.19 16.44 9.50
N LYS A 108 -8.54 16.89 10.71
CA LYS A 108 -9.90 17.12 11.18
C LYS A 108 -10.12 18.61 11.37
N GLU A 109 -10.34 19.33 10.28
CA GLU A 109 -11.08 20.59 10.27
C GLU A 109 -12.02 20.65 9.07
#